data_AF-A0A418GFD2-F1
#
_entry.id   AF-A0A418GFD2-F1
#
_cell.length_a   1.000
_cell.length_b   1.000
_cell.length_c   1.000
_cell.angle_alpha   90.00
_cell.angle_beta   90.00
_cell.angle_gamma   90.00
#
_symmetry.space_group_name_H-M   'P 1'
#
loop_
_entity.id
_entity.type
_entity.pdbx_description
1 polymer ?
#
loop_
_entity_poly.entity_id
_entity_poly.type
_entity_poly.pdbx_seq_one_letter_code
_entity_poly.pdbx_strand_id
1 'polypeptide(L)'
;VLHNMVRAVADPWPGAFSYVGNQKFTVWSSRVHPHASKAQPGSVISVAPLLIACGDGALEIVTGQAGDGITMQGSQLAQTLGLVQGSRLNSQPACAARRRTRVLILGVNGFIGNHLTERLLREDHYEVYGLDIGSDAISRFLNHPHFHFVEGDISIHSEWIEYHVKKCDVVLPLVAIATPIEYTRNPLRVFELDFEENLRIIRYCVKYRKRIIFPSTSEVYGMCSDKYFDEDHSNLIVGPVNKPRWIYSVSKQLLDRVIWAYGEKEGLQFTLFRPFNWMGPRLDNLNAARIGSSRAITQLILNLVEGSPIKLIDGGKQKRCFTDIRDGIEALYRIIENAGNRCDGEIINIGNPENEASIEELGEMLLASFEKHPLRHYFPPFAGFRVVESSSYYGKGYQDVEHRKPSIRNARRCLNWEPKIDMQETIDETLDFFLRTVDLTDKPS
;
A
#
# COMPACT_ATOMS: atom_id res chain seq x y z
N VAL A 1 22.32 -15.41 -30.38
CA VAL A 1 21.60 -15.62 -29.10
C VAL A 1 20.27 -16.36 -29.26
N LEU A 2 19.36 -15.89 -30.12
CA LEU A 2 18.00 -16.48 -30.26
C LEU A 2 17.99 -17.96 -30.66
N HIS A 3 18.84 -18.38 -31.60
CA HIS A 3 18.97 -19.81 -31.96
C HIS A 3 19.33 -20.68 -30.75
N ASN A 4 20.26 -20.22 -29.90
CA ASN A 4 20.66 -20.94 -28.69
C ASN A 4 19.50 -21.00 -27.67
N MET A 5 18.67 -19.96 -27.58
CA MET A 5 17.47 -19.98 -26.75
C MET A 5 16.51 -21.09 -27.20
N VAL A 6 16.21 -21.17 -28.49
CA VAL A 6 15.36 -22.25 -29.05
C VAL A 6 15.93 -23.62 -28.69
N ARG A 7 17.25 -23.83 -28.83
CA ARG A 7 17.87 -25.11 -28.46
C ARG A 7 17.85 -25.40 -26.95
N ALA A 8 17.98 -24.36 -26.12
CA ALA A 8 18.07 -24.51 -24.67
C ALA A 8 16.73 -24.97 -24.07
N VAL A 9 15.61 -24.53 -24.64
CA VAL A 9 14.26 -24.88 -24.19
C VAL A 9 13.47 -25.66 -25.25
N ALA A 10 14.16 -26.34 -26.17
CA ALA A 10 13.51 -27.22 -27.15
C ALA A 10 12.82 -28.41 -26.43
N ASP A 11 11.87 -29.04 -27.14
CA ASP A 11 11.19 -30.25 -26.66
C ASP A 11 12.20 -31.26 -26.06
N PRO A 12 11.94 -31.81 -24.86
CA PRO A 12 10.69 -31.81 -24.07
C PRO A 12 10.47 -30.59 -23.16
N TRP A 13 11.25 -29.52 -23.28
CA TRP A 13 11.06 -28.28 -22.51
C TRP A 13 9.96 -27.37 -23.07
N PRO A 14 9.52 -26.31 -22.34
CA PRO A 14 8.35 -25.50 -22.72
C PRO A 14 8.41 -24.76 -24.07
N GLY A 15 9.56 -24.74 -24.74
CA GLY A 15 9.75 -24.06 -26.03
C GLY A 15 9.99 -22.56 -25.90
N ALA A 16 10.77 -22.00 -26.84
CA ALA A 16 10.89 -20.56 -26.98
C ALA A 16 9.66 -20.02 -27.71
N PHE A 17 9.11 -18.87 -27.30
CA PHE A 17 7.85 -18.36 -27.88
C PHE A 17 7.94 -16.89 -28.28
N SER A 18 7.01 -16.47 -29.13
CA SER A 18 6.80 -15.08 -29.54
C SER A 18 5.31 -14.85 -29.87
N TYR A 19 4.94 -13.64 -30.29
CA TYR A 19 3.57 -13.25 -30.61
C TYR A 19 3.43 -12.70 -32.01
N VAL A 20 2.31 -13.02 -32.66
CA VAL A 20 1.81 -12.36 -33.88
C VAL A 20 0.51 -11.66 -33.51
N GLY A 21 0.53 -10.33 -33.39
CA GLY A 21 -0.62 -9.63 -32.83
C GLY A 21 -0.91 -10.11 -31.41
N ASN A 22 -2.05 -10.77 -31.19
CA ASN A 22 -2.42 -11.36 -29.90
C ASN A 22 -2.16 -12.88 -29.82
N GLN A 23 -1.77 -13.52 -30.92
CA GLN A 23 -1.59 -14.96 -31.00
C GLN A 23 -0.18 -15.35 -30.52
N LYS A 24 -0.10 -16.14 -29.45
CA LYS A 24 1.17 -16.77 -29.02
C LYS A 24 1.52 -17.92 -29.96
N PHE A 25 2.80 -18.09 -30.28
CA PHE A 25 3.31 -19.26 -30.98
C PHE A 25 4.67 -19.67 -30.42
N THR A 26 4.99 -20.96 -30.52
CA THR A 26 6.23 -21.56 -30.01
C THR A 26 7.11 -21.99 -31.17
N VAL A 27 8.41 -21.74 -31.06
CA VAL A 27 9.46 -22.13 -32.01
C VAL A 27 10.20 -23.33 -31.44
N TRP A 28 10.10 -24.46 -32.14
CA TRP A 28 10.70 -25.73 -31.72
C TRP A 28 12.06 -25.98 -32.35
N SER A 29 12.23 -25.59 -33.61
CA SER A 29 13.51 -25.67 -34.31
C SER A 29 13.79 -24.41 -35.11
N SER A 30 15.05 -24.00 -35.11
CA SER A 30 15.49 -22.78 -35.78
C SER A 30 16.82 -22.97 -36.50
N ARG A 31 17.09 -22.14 -37.51
CA ARG A 31 18.36 -22.11 -38.25
C ARG A 31 18.85 -20.68 -38.41
N VAL A 32 20.14 -20.45 -38.18
CA VAL A 32 20.75 -19.12 -38.31
C VAL A 32 21.07 -18.84 -39.77
N HIS A 33 20.74 -17.63 -40.22
CA HIS A 33 21.12 -17.11 -41.52
C HIS A 33 22.02 -15.89 -41.33
N PRO A 34 23.29 -15.94 -41.77
CA PRO A 34 24.26 -14.86 -41.55
C PRO A 34 24.03 -13.65 -42.47
N HIS A 35 23.18 -13.77 -43.49
CA HIS A 35 22.92 -12.69 -44.42
C HIS A 35 22.15 -11.54 -43.76
N ALA A 36 22.78 -10.36 -43.75
CA ALA A 36 22.16 -9.14 -43.24
C ALA A 36 20.97 -8.74 -44.12
N SER A 37 19.79 -8.69 -43.53
CA SER A 37 18.61 -8.08 -44.13
C SER A 37 18.57 -6.60 -43.77
N LYS A 38 18.11 -5.75 -44.69
CA LYS A 38 17.81 -4.33 -44.38
C LYS A 38 16.52 -4.17 -43.55
N ALA A 39 15.79 -5.25 -43.33
CA ALA A 39 14.52 -5.22 -42.60
C ALA A 39 14.77 -5.03 -41.10
N GLN A 40 13.88 -4.30 -40.43
CA GLN A 40 14.01 -4.06 -38.99
C GLN A 40 13.88 -5.36 -38.18
N PRO A 41 14.60 -5.51 -37.06
CA PRO A 41 14.49 -6.70 -36.21
C PRO A 41 13.04 -7.00 -35.81
N GLY A 42 12.64 -8.28 -35.88
CA GLY A 42 11.29 -8.75 -35.61
C GLY A 42 10.35 -8.74 -36.82
N SER A 43 10.79 -8.24 -37.98
CA SER A 43 9.99 -8.31 -39.22
C SER A 43 10.18 -9.62 -39.98
N VAL A 44 9.12 -10.08 -40.64
CA VAL A 44 9.14 -11.25 -41.52
C VAL A 44 9.78 -10.89 -42.85
N ILE A 45 10.91 -11.52 -43.16
CA ILE A 45 11.63 -11.37 -44.44
C ILE A 45 10.96 -12.22 -45.53
N SER A 46 10.61 -13.47 -45.20
CA SER A 46 9.94 -14.40 -46.09
C SER A 46 9.08 -15.38 -45.29
N VAL A 47 8.06 -15.96 -45.95
CA VAL A 47 7.17 -16.97 -45.35
C VAL A 47 7.47 -18.40 -45.80
N ALA A 48 8.32 -18.57 -46.81
CA ALA A 48 8.77 -19.88 -47.29
C ALA A 48 10.24 -19.80 -47.78
N PRO A 49 11.25 -20.11 -46.94
CA PRO A 49 11.11 -20.49 -45.52
C PRO A 49 10.65 -19.32 -44.65
N LEU A 50 10.10 -19.61 -43.46
CA LEU A 50 9.71 -18.58 -42.50
C LEU A 50 10.96 -17.96 -41.88
N LEU A 51 11.32 -16.77 -42.36
CA LEU A 51 12.58 -16.10 -42.03
C LEU A 51 12.31 -14.77 -41.35
N ILE A 52 12.88 -14.57 -40.16
CA ILE A 52 12.67 -13.39 -39.33
C ILE A 52 13.96 -12.58 -39.24
N ALA A 53 13.88 -11.28 -39.51
CA ALA A 53 14.98 -10.35 -39.32
C ALA A 53 15.35 -10.25 -37.83
N CYS A 54 16.62 -10.36 -37.51
CA CYS A 54 17.15 -10.24 -36.15
C CYS A 54 18.01 -8.98 -36.02
N GLY A 55 18.44 -8.64 -34.80
CA GLY A 55 19.39 -7.53 -34.60
C GLY A 55 20.71 -7.74 -35.34
N ASP A 56 21.11 -9.00 -35.48
CA ASP A 56 22.22 -9.46 -36.32
C ASP A 56 21.78 -10.70 -37.10
N GLY A 57 21.92 -10.66 -38.42
CA GLY A 57 21.45 -11.69 -39.35
C GLY A 57 19.93 -11.92 -39.35
N ALA A 58 19.53 -13.15 -39.65
CA ALA A 58 18.15 -13.60 -39.62
C ALA A 58 18.03 -14.99 -38.97
N LEU A 59 16.83 -15.29 -38.46
CA LEU A 59 16.51 -16.58 -37.88
C LEU A 59 15.38 -17.23 -38.68
N GLU A 60 15.67 -18.39 -39.26
CA GLU A 60 14.68 -19.26 -39.88
C GLU A 60 13.97 -20.06 -38.79
N ILE A 61 12.64 -20.04 -38.81
CA ILE A 61 11.80 -20.93 -38.01
C ILE A 61 11.54 -22.17 -38.87
N VAL A 62 12.15 -23.30 -38.48
CA VAL A 62 12.05 -24.55 -39.23
C VAL A 62 10.77 -25.30 -38.82
N THR A 63 10.49 -25.39 -37.52
CA THR A 63 9.22 -25.91 -36.99
C THR A 63 8.74 -25.11 -35.79
N GLY A 64 7.43 -25.09 -35.59
CA GLY A 64 6.78 -24.46 -34.46
C GLY A 64 5.28 -24.79 -34.39
N GLN A 65 4.58 -24.22 -33.42
CA GLN A 65 3.14 -24.40 -33.23
C GLN A 65 2.46 -23.07 -32.92
N ALA A 66 1.21 -22.91 -33.33
CA ALA A 66 0.37 -21.77 -32.97
C ALA A 66 -0.47 -22.12 -31.73
N GLY A 67 -0.32 -21.35 -30.65
CA GLY A 67 -0.96 -21.66 -29.36
C GLY A 67 -0.64 -23.07 -28.87
N ASP A 68 -1.68 -23.81 -28.49
CA ASP A 68 -1.62 -25.22 -28.08
C ASP A 68 -1.90 -26.19 -29.25
N GLY A 69 -1.78 -25.71 -30.48
CA GLY A 69 -1.94 -26.53 -31.68
C GLY A 69 -0.78 -27.49 -31.93
N ILE A 70 -0.89 -28.28 -33.00
CA ILE A 70 0.15 -29.24 -33.40
C ILE A 70 1.38 -28.54 -33.99
N THR A 71 2.55 -29.17 -33.82
CA THR A 71 3.79 -28.74 -34.46
C THR A 71 3.71 -28.91 -35.98
N MET A 72 4.12 -27.87 -36.69
CA MET A 72 4.12 -27.81 -38.15
C MET A 72 5.40 -27.17 -38.69
N GLN A 73 5.63 -27.31 -39.99
CA GLN A 73 6.76 -26.66 -40.68
C GLN A 73 6.59 -25.13 -40.69
N GLY A 74 7.69 -24.39 -40.72
CA GLY A 74 7.70 -22.93 -40.65
C GLY A 74 6.80 -22.23 -41.68
N SER A 75 6.72 -22.74 -42.90
CA SER A 75 5.85 -22.18 -43.94
C SER A 75 4.36 -22.35 -43.63
N GLN A 76 3.97 -23.52 -43.11
CA GLN A 76 2.60 -23.79 -42.69
C GLN A 76 2.25 -23.00 -41.42
N LEU A 77 3.21 -22.84 -40.51
CA LEU A 77 3.06 -21.99 -39.33
C LEU A 77 2.84 -20.53 -39.73
N ALA A 78 3.58 -20.02 -40.72
CA ALA A 78 3.42 -18.68 -41.24
C ALA A 78 2.01 -18.44 -41.77
N GLN A 79 1.47 -19.39 -42.56
CA GLN A 79 0.10 -19.34 -43.06
C GLN A 79 -0.93 -19.37 -41.94
N THR A 80 -0.77 -20.27 -40.97
CA THR A 80 -1.70 -20.42 -39.83
C THR A 80 -1.73 -19.17 -38.95
N LEU A 81 -0.60 -18.48 -38.80
CA LEU A 81 -0.49 -17.22 -38.05
C LEU A 81 -0.86 -15.99 -38.89
N GLY A 82 -1.21 -16.14 -40.17
CA GLY A 82 -1.51 -15.04 -41.08
C GLY A 82 -0.32 -14.10 -41.34
N LEU A 83 0.91 -14.63 -41.28
CA LEU A 83 2.12 -13.87 -41.55
C LEU A 83 2.31 -13.64 -43.05
N VAL A 84 2.69 -12.42 -43.41
CA VAL A 84 3.11 -12.02 -44.75
C VAL A 84 4.45 -11.31 -44.67
N GLN A 85 5.12 -11.11 -45.81
CA GLN A 85 6.35 -10.32 -45.85
C GLN A 85 6.08 -8.91 -45.30
N GLY A 86 6.90 -8.46 -44.34
CA GLY A 86 6.72 -7.18 -43.65
C GLY A 86 5.86 -7.23 -42.38
N SER A 87 5.18 -8.35 -42.09
CA SER A 87 4.56 -8.57 -40.78
C SER A 87 5.59 -8.42 -39.65
N ARG A 88 5.16 -7.95 -38.48
CA ARG A 88 6.01 -7.85 -37.29
C ARG A 88 5.60 -8.86 -36.23
N LEU A 89 6.62 -9.44 -35.62
CA LEU A 89 6.49 -10.23 -34.41
C LEU A 89 6.67 -9.32 -33.19
N ASN A 90 5.91 -9.61 -32.13
CA ASN A 90 5.96 -8.88 -30.89
C ASN A 90 6.48 -9.79 -29.76
N SER A 91 7.13 -9.20 -28.76
CA SER A 91 7.48 -9.91 -27.52
C SER A 91 6.28 -10.04 -26.57
N GLN A 92 5.22 -9.27 -26.81
CA GLN A 92 3.97 -9.24 -26.05
C GLN A 92 2.77 -9.02 -26.99
N PRO A 93 1.54 -9.35 -26.60
CA PRO A 93 0.34 -9.09 -27.40
C PRO A 93 0.24 -7.63 -27.87
N ALA A 94 -0.03 -7.40 -29.15
CA ALA A 94 -0.09 -6.06 -29.75
C ALA A 94 -1.26 -5.21 -29.25
N CYS A 95 -2.34 -5.83 -28.76
CA CYS A 95 -3.51 -5.14 -28.23
C CYS A 95 -3.47 -5.08 -26.69
N ALA A 96 -2.65 -4.18 -26.17
CA ALA A 96 -2.87 -3.64 -24.84
C ALA A 96 -2.41 -2.19 -24.85
N ALA A 97 -3.22 -1.31 -25.42
CA ALA A 97 -3.22 0.06 -24.92
C ALA A 97 -3.49 -0.06 -23.42
N ARG A 98 -2.45 0.08 -22.60
CA ARG A 98 -2.58 -0.04 -21.15
C ARG A 98 -3.47 1.10 -20.69
N ARG A 99 -4.76 0.81 -20.53
CA ARG A 99 -5.66 1.70 -19.79
C ARG A 99 -5.02 1.92 -18.43
N ARG A 100 -5.09 3.16 -17.93
CA ARG A 100 -4.66 3.51 -16.58
C ARG A 100 -5.24 2.52 -15.56
N THR A 101 -4.42 2.16 -14.58
CA THR A 101 -4.83 1.35 -13.44
C THR A 101 -5.78 2.16 -12.58
N ARG A 102 -6.99 1.64 -12.36
CA ARG A 102 -7.99 2.30 -11.52
C ARG A 102 -7.82 1.90 -10.07
N VAL A 103 -7.54 2.86 -9.20
CA VAL A 103 -7.33 2.66 -7.77
C VAL A 103 -8.52 3.23 -7.01
N LEU A 104 -9.25 2.36 -6.32
CA LEU A 104 -10.34 2.75 -5.43
C LEU A 104 -9.81 2.92 -4.01
N ILE A 105 -9.94 4.12 -3.45
CA ILE A 105 -9.57 4.45 -2.07
C ILE A 105 -10.85 4.77 -1.31
N LEU A 106 -11.24 3.90 -0.37
CA LEU A 106 -12.35 4.14 0.54
C LEU A 106 -11.77 4.73 1.83
N GLY A 107 -12.24 5.89 2.28
CA GLY A 107 -11.56 6.65 3.33
C GLY A 107 -10.47 7.58 2.76
N VAL A 108 -10.71 8.17 1.58
CA VAL A 108 -9.69 8.95 0.85
C VAL A 108 -9.33 10.27 1.54
N ASN A 109 -10.23 10.82 2.37
CA ASN A 109 -10.06 12.11 3.05
C ASN A 109 -9.24 12.00 4.35
N GLY A 110 -8.62 10.86 4.60
CA GLY A 110 -7.72 10.65 5.75
C GLY A 110 -6.26 10.99 5.47
N PHE A 111 -5.43 10.76 6.49
CA PHE A 111 -3.98 10.92 6.43
C PHE A 111 -3.32 10.12 5.30
N ILE A 112 -3.57 8.81 5.23
CA ILE A 112 -3.01 7.94 4.19
C ILE A 112 -3.64 8.29 2.83
N GLY A 113 -4.96 8.45 2.79
CA GLY A 113 -5.70 8.70 1.55
C GLY A 113 -5.23 9.95 0.81
N ASN A 114 -5.00 11.06 1.51
CA ASN A 114 -4.56 12.29 0.87
C ASN A 114 -3.12 12.20 0.31
N HIS A 115 -2.18 11.61 1.05
CA HIS A 115 -0.79 11.49 0.59
C HIS A 115 -0.65 10.44 -0.52
N LEU A 116 -1.42 9.36 -0.43
CA LEU A 116 -1.43 8.33 -1.46
C LEU A 116 -2.04 8.88 -2.76
N THR A 117 -3.13 9.64 -2.66
CA THR A 117 -3.71 10.33 -3.82
C THR A 117 -2.67 11.23 -4.47
N GLU A 118 -1.96 12.05 -3.67
CA GLU A 118 -0.89 12.90 -4.19
C GLU A 118 0.19 12.11 -4.93
N ARG A 119 0.65 11.00 -4.33
CA ARG A 119 1.69 10.15 -4.92
C ARG A 119 1.24 9.50 -6.22
N LEU A 120 0.01 9.02 -6.30
CA LEU A 120 -0.55 8.36 -7.48
C LEU A 120 -0.81 9.34 -8.62
N LEU A 121 -1.29 10.55 -8.32
CA LEU A 121 -1.58 11.57 -9.33
C LEU A 121 -0.32 12.18 -9.97
N ARG A 122 0.87 11.96 -9.39
CA ARG A 122 2.15 12.30 -10.03
C ARG A 122 2.52 11.36 -11.18
N GLU A 123 1.85 10.22 -11.29
CA GLU A 123 2.14 9.18 -12.27
C GLU A 123 1.04 9.13 -13.33
N ASP A 124 1.42 9.06 -14.61
CA ASP A 124 0.47 9.16 -15.72
C ASP A 124 -0.37 7.90 -15.94
N HIS A 125 -0.06 6.78 -15.28
CA HIS A 125 -0.72 5.50 -15.48
C HIS A 125 -1.79 5.16 -14.44
N TYR A 126 -2.15 6.09 -13.54
CA TYR A 126 -3.21 5.90 -12.54
C TYR A 126 -4.46 6.73 -12.79
N GLU A 127 -5.59 6.17 -12.36
CA GLU A 127 -6.88 6.85 -12.26
C GLU A 127 -7.42 6.58 -10.85
N VAL A 128 -7.58 7.63 -10.04
CA VAL A 128 -7.89 7.52 -8.61
C VAL A 128 -9.36 7.80 -8.38
N TYR A 129 -10.06 6.84 -7.76
CA TYR A 129 -11.45 6.95 -7.33
C TYR A 129 -11.48 6.99 -5.81
N GLY A 130 -11.88 8.12 -5.25
CA GLY A 130 -11.93 8.35 -3.81
C GLY A 130 -13.36 8.41 -3.31
N LEU A 131 -13.65 7.72 -2.20
CA LEU A 131 -14.90 7.87 -1.44
C LEU A 131 -14.60 8.21 0.01
N ASP A 132 -15.32 9.18 0.56
CA ASP A 132 -15.28 9.55 1.97
C ASP A 132 -16.51 10.39 2.35
N ILE A 133 -16.76 10.60 3.65
CA ILE A 133 -17.84 11.47 4.16
C ILE A 133 -17.50 12.96 4.09
N GLY A 134 -16.25 13.30 3.74
CA GLY A 134 -15.77 14.67 3.64
C GLY A 134 -14.69 14.81 2.56
N SER A 135 -14.26 16.04 2.29
CA SER A 135 -13.28 16.32 1.21
C SER A 135 -12.25 17.40 1.54
N ASP A 136 -12.20 17.89 2.78
CA ASP A 136 -11.32 18.98 3.20
C ASP A 136 -9.84 18.68 2.93
N ALA A 137 -9.36 17.49 3.31
CA ALA A 137 -7.96 17.08 3.16
C ALA A 137 -7.57 16.77 1.71
N ILE A 138 -8.54 16.57 0.81
CA ILE A 138 -8.35 16.19 -0.60
C ILE A 138 -8.90 17.21 -1.60
N SER A 139 -9.44 18.33 -1.12
CA SER A 139 -10.04 19.41 -1.91
C SER A 139 -9.14 19.90 -3.05
N ARG A 140 -7.83 19.96 -2.81
CA ARG A 140 -6.80 20.33 -3.82
C ARG A 140 -6.75 19.41 -5.04
N PHE A 141 -7.32 18.21 -4.98
CA PHE A 141 -7.33 17.24 -6.07
C PHE A 141 -8.63 17.22 -6.87
N LEU A 142 -9.70 17.88 -6.42
CA LEU A 142 -11.03 17.78 -7.03
C LEU A 142 -11.07 18.20 -8.51
N ASN A 143 -10.17 19.10 -8.93
CA ASN A 143 -10.06 19.55 -10.32
C ASN A 143 -9.05 18.74 -11.15
N HIS A 144 -8.40 17.74 -10.56
CA HIS A 144 -7.42 16.92 -11.27
C HIS A 144 -8.14 15.94 -12.21
N PRO A 145 -7.79 15.87 -13.51
CA PRO A 145 -8.53 15.09 -14.51
C PRO A 145 -8.50 13.57 -14.28
N HIS A 146 -7.63 13.09 -13.40
CA HIS A 146 -7.47 11.68 -13.04
C HIS A 146 -7.88 11.38 -11.60
N PHE A 147 -8.50 12.34 -10.91
CA PHE A 147 -9.08 12.16 -9.60
C PHE A 147 -10.61 12.26 -9.67
N HIS A 148 -11.29 11.28 -9.10
CA HIS A 148 -12.75 11.22 -9.07
C HIS A 148 -13.19 11.04 -7.63
N PHE A 149 -13.76 12.09 -7.03
CA PHE A 149 -14.27 12.02 -5.66
C PHE A 149 -15.79 11.84 -5.64
N VAL A 150 -16.27 11.04 -4.70
CA VAL A 150 -17.69 10.95 -4.36
C VAL A 150 -17.83 10.97 -2.84
N GLU A 151 -18.74 11.81 -2.36
CA GLU A 151 -19.12 11.80 -0.96
C GLU A 151 -19.97 10.56 -0.65
N GLY A 152 -19.59 9.81 0.37
CA GLY A 152 -20.29 8.57 0.73
C GLY A 152 -19.79 7.93 2.01
N ASP A 153 -20.67 7.15 2.63
CA ASP A 153 -20.44 6.36 3.84
C ASP A 153 -20.54 4.86 3.52
N ILE A 154 -19.56 4.08 3.98
CA ILE A 154 -19.48 2.63 3.74
C ILE A 154 -20.60 1.82 4.40
N SER A 155 -21.15 2.32 5.51
CA SER A 155 -22.29 1.72 6.19
C SER A 155 -23.62 1.97 5.48
N ILE A 156 -23.69 2.94 4.55
CA ILE A 156 -24.94 3.37 3.89
C ILE A 156 -24.93 3.03 2.39
N HIS A 157 -23.86 3.35 1.66
CA HIS A 157 -23.85 3.40 0.18
C HIS A 157 -23.36 2.10 -0.47
N SER A 158 -24.06 0.99 -0.22
CA SER A 158 -23.68 -0.34 -0.71
C SER A 158 -23.56 -0.44 -2.24
N GLU A 159 -24.55 0.06 -2.98
CA GLU A 159 -24.59 -0.04 -4.46
C GLU A 159 -23.42 0.68 -5.12
N TRP A 160 -23.10 1.90 -4.66
CA TRP A 160 -22.01 2.69 -5.20
C TRP A 160 -20.67 2.02 -4.97
N ILE A 161 -20.45 1.50 -3.77
CA ILE A 161 -19.20 0.83 -3.37
C ILE A 161 -19.03 -0.46 -4.16
N GLU A 162 -20.06 -1.29 -4.24
CA GLU A 162 -20.01 -2.54 -5.01
C GLU A 162 -19.73 -2.27 -6.49
N TYR A 163 -20.39 -1.27 -7.08
CA TYR A 163 -20.14 -0.84 -8.45
C TYR A 163 -18.69 -0.37 -8.65
N HIS A 164 -18.14 0.44 -7.74
CA HIS A 164 -16.78 0.94 -7.88
C HIS A 164 -15.71 -0.13 -7.62
N VAL A 165 -15.96 -1.09 -6.73
CA VAL A 165 -15.12 -2.29 -6.60
C VAL A 165 -15.11 -3.04 -7.93
N LYS A 166 -16.28 -3.28 -8.54
CA LYS A 166 -16.37 -3.94 -9.86
C LYS A 166 -15.66 -3.16 -10.97
N LYS A 167 -15.73 -1.82 -10.95
CA LYS A 167 -15.17 -0.92 -11.97
C LYS A 167 -13.65 -0.76 -11.88
N CYS A 168 -13.11 -0.72 -10.67
CA CYS A 168 -11.69 -0.45 -10.41
C CYS A 168 -10.86 -1.73 -10.48
N ASP A 169 -9.55 -1.58 -10.45
CA ASP A 169 -8.58 -2.68 -10.62
C ASP A 169 -7.97 -3.06 -9.26
N VAL A 170 -7.69 -2.06 -8.40
CA VAL A 170 -7.15 -2.23 -7.05
C VAL A 170 -8.02 -1.50 -6.02
N VAL A 171 -8.25 -2.11 -4.86
CA VAL A 171 -9.06 -1.53 -3.77
C VAL A 171 -8.23 -1.37 -2.50
N LEU A 172 -8.28 -0.17 -1.91
CA LEU A 172 -7.70 0.19 -0.62
C LEU A 172 -8.80 0.64 0.35
N PRO A 173 -9.28 -0.24 1.23
CA PRO A 173 -10.25 0.12 2.26
C PRO A 173 -9.54 0.72 3.49
N LEU A 174 -9.45 2.05 3.55
CA LEU A 174 -8.76 2.79 4.61
C LEU A 174 -9.69 3.27 5.74
N VAL A 175 -11.01 3.08 5.61
CA VAL A 175 -11.98 3.43 6.65
C VAL A 175 -11.83 2.50 7.87
N ALA A 176 -11.45 3.09 9.00
CA ALA A 176 -11.37 2.43 10.30
C ALA A 176 -11.28 3.46 11.44
N ILE A 177 -11.69 3.08 12.64
CA ILE A 177 -11.44 3.81 13.89
C ILE A 177 -10.16 3.26 14.51
N ALA A 178 -9.03 3.96 14.31
CA ALA A 178 -7.70 3.53 14.77
C ALA A 178 -7.18 4.32 15.99
N THR A 179 -8.09 4.73 16.88
CA THR A 179 -7.81 5.61 18.03
C THR A 179 -8.00 4.86 19.34
N PRO A 180 -6.95 4.62 20.15
CA PRO A 180 -7.02 3.69 21.29
C PRO A 180 -8.11 3.93 22.33
N ILE A 181 -8.49 5.18 22.55
CA ILE A 181 -9.56 5.54 23.49
C ILE A 181 -10.93 5.00 23.05
N GLU A 182 -11.16 4.90 21.74
CA GLU A 182 -12.43 4.42 21.19
C GLU A 182 -12.58 2.90 21.36
N TYR A 183 -11.47 2.17 21.48
CA TYR A 183 -11.50 0.72 21.69
C TYR A 183 -12.13 0.35 23.04
N THR A 184 -11.96 1.21 24.06
CA THR A 184 -12.55 1.03 25.38
C THR A 184 -13.88 1.78 25.52
N ARG A 185 -13.99 2.97 24.90
CA ARG A 185 -15.18 3.83 24.98
C ARG A 185 -16.34 3.31 24.13
N ASN A 186 -16.08 2.92 22.88
CA ASN A 186 -17.09 2.52 21.89
C ASN A 186 -16.72 1.20 21.18
N PRO A 187 -16.47 0.10 21.92
CA PRO A 187 -15.94 -1.15 21.35
C PRO A 187 -16.82 -1.75 20.25
N LEU A 188 -18.15 -1.68 20.40
CA LEU A 188 -19.08 -2.22 19.40
C LEU A 188 -19.02 -1.44 18.09
N ARG A 189 -18.95 -0.11 18.16
CA ARG A 189 -18.83 0.72 16.95
C ARG A 189 -17.51 0.46 16.21
N VAL A 190 -16.41 0.28 16.97
CA VAL A 190 -15.11 -0.14 16.39
C VAL A 190 -15.25 -1.49 15.72
N PHE A 191 -15.92 -2.47 16.34
CA PHE A 191 -16.13 -3.78 15.73
C PHE A 191 -16.97 -3.71 14.44
N GLU A 192 -18.13 -3.05 14.48
CA GLU A 192 -19.04 -2.92 13.32
C GLU A 192 -18.30 -2.30 12.12
N LEU A 193 -17.60 -1.18 12.33
CA LEU A 193 -16.92 -0.47 11.25
C LEU A 193 -15.64 -1.17 10.80
N ASP A 194 -14.74 -1.50 11.73
CA ASP A 194 -13.40 -1.99 11.38
C ASP A 194 -13.45 -3.44 10.91
N PHE A 195 -14.44 -4.23 11.37
CA PHE A 195 -14.60 -5.63 11.02
C PHE A 195 -15.73 -5.86 10.00
N GLU A 196 -16.99 -5.60 10.35
CA GLU A 196 -18.13 -6.05 9.55
C GLU A 196 -18.23 -5.31 8.20
N GLU A 197 -18.08 -3.98 8.22
CA GLU A 197 -18.12 -3.17 6.99
C GLU A 197 -16.93 -3.48 6.07
N ASN A 198 -15.75 -3.66 6.64
CA ASN A 198 -14.56 -4.04 5.89
C ASN A 198 -14.66 -5.47 5.32
N LEU A 199 -15.26 -6.40 6.06
CA LEU A 199 -15.53 -7.76 5.58
C LEU A 199 -16.47 -7.77 4.36
N ARG A 200 -17.47 -6.89 4.32
CA ARG A 200 -18.30 -6.68 3.12
C ARG A 200 -17.47 -6.25 1.91
N ILE A 201 -16.56 -5.30 2.07
CA ILE A 201 -15.68 -4.83 0.98
C ILE A 201 -14.73 -5.94 0.52
N ILE A 202 -14.15 -6.73 1.44
CA ILE A 202 -13.32 -7.89 1.11
C ILE A 202 -14.11 -8.88 0.26
N ARG A 203 -15.36 -9.17 0.63
CA ARG A 203 -16.24 -10.07 -0.14
C ARG A 203 -16.57 -9.52 -1.53
N TYR A 204 -16.73 -8.21 -1.69
CA TYR A 204 -16.86 -7.62 -3.03
C TYR A 204 -15.59 -7.83 -3.87
N CYS A 205 -14.40 -7.69 -3.27
CA CYS A 205 -13.14 -7.94 -3.97
C CYS A 205 -13.04 -9.40 -4.44
N VAL A 206 -13.44 -10.36 -3.60
CA VAL A 206 -13.50 -11.78 -3.96
C VAL A 206 -14.49 -12.01 -5.11
N LYS A 207 -15.74 -11.54 -4.95
CA LYS A 207 -16.82 -11.70 -5.94
C LYS A 207 -16.43 -11.17 -7.33
N TYR A 208 -15.73 -10.04 -7.38
CA TYR A 208 -15.34 -9.39 -8.63
C TYR A 208 -13.88 -9.62 -9.02
N ARG A 209 -13.16 -10.52 -8.32
CA ARG A 209 -11.76 -10.89 -8.56
C ARG A 209 -10.85 -9.67 -8.67
N LYS A 210 -10.93 -8.79 -7.67
CA LYS A 210 -10.16 -7.54 -7.60
C LYS A 210 -9.01 -7.69 -6.65
N ARG A 211 -7.91 -7.01 -6.96
CA ARG A 211 -6.77 -6.94 -6.07
C ARG A 211 -7.12 -6.07 -4.87
N ILE A 212 -6.90 -6.57 -3.66
CA ILE A 212 -7.10 -5.81 -2.43
C ILE A 212 -5.75 -5.55 -1.75
N ILE A 213 -5.47 -4.29 -1.43
CA ILE A 213 -4.34 -3.91 -0.57
C ILE A 213 -4.94 -3.48 0.75
N PHE A 214 -4.92 -4.38 1.72
CA PHE A 214 -5.65 -4.18 2.96
C PHE A 214 -4.73 -3.61 4.05
N PRO A 215 -5.12 -2.51 4.71
CA PRO A 215 -4.40 -2.01 5.88
C PRO A 215 -4.67 -2.94 7.07
N SER A 216 -3.73 -3.85 7.29
CA SER A 216 -3.55 -4.49 8.59
C SER A 216 -2.98 -3.44 9.56
N THR A 217 -2.56 -3.86 10.74
CA THR A 217 -2.05 -2.96 11.77
C THR A 217 -0.89 -3.58 12.52
N SER A 218 0.08 -2.76 12.92
CA SER A 218 1.15 -3.20 13.83
C SER A 218 0.61 -3.60 15.22
N GLU A 219 -0.63 -3.25 15.55
CA GLU A 219 -1.27 -3.70 16.79
C GLU A 219 -1.60 -5.20 16.79
N VAL A 220 -1.64 -5.86 15.63
CA VAL A 220 -1.92 -7.30 15.52
C VAL A 220 -0.91 -8.16 16.29
N TYR A 221 0.33 -7.68 16.39
CA TYR A 221 1.40 -8.31 17.17
C TYR A 221 1.13 -8.26 18.67
N GLY A 222 0.37 -7.25 19.11
CA GLY A 222 0.07 -6.97 20.49
C GLY A 222 1.33 -6.89 21.34
N MET A 223 1.40 -7.71 22.38
CA MET A 223 2.52 -7.81 23.33
C MET A 223 3.55 -8.86 22.90
N CYS A 224 3.76 -9.03 21.58
CA CYS A 224 4.80 -9.91 21.07
C CYS A 224 6.15 -9.61 21.75
N SER A 225 6.84 -10.66 22.20
CA SER A 225 8.11 -10.54 22.93
C SER A 225 9.32 -10.41 22.02
N ASP A 226 9.15 -10.58 20.72
CA ASP A 226 10.26 -10.57 19.76
C ASP A 226 10.88 -9.17 19.68
N LYS A 227 12.19 -9.11 19.45
CA LYS A 227 12.90 -7.83 19.24
C LYS A 227 12.47 -7.12 17.97
N TYR A 228 12.16 -7.91 16.93
CA TYR A 228 11.63 -7.45 15.66
C TYR A 228 10.36 -8.23 15.38
N PHE A 229 9.26 -7.50 15.18
CA PHE A 229 7.98 -8.11 14.85
C PHE A 229 8.02 -8.52 13.40
N ASP A 230 8.02 -9.84 13.16
CA ASP A 230 8.16 -10.44 11.84
C ASP A 230 6.79 -10.90 11.33
N GLU A 231 6.47 -10.50 10.11
CA GLU A 231 5.20 -10.77 9.44
C GLU A 231 4.85 -12.25 9.36
N ASP A 232 5.88 -13.10 9.20
CA ASP A 232 5.72 -14.51 8.86
C ASP A 232 6.05 -15.45 10.03
N HIS A 233 6.66 -14.94 11.12
CA HIS A 233 7.20 -15.77 12.21
C HIS A 233 6.73 -15.37 13.61
N SER A 234 6.44 -14.09 13.85
CA SER A 234 6.13 -13.63 15.21
C SER A 234 4.75 -14.09 15.67
N ASN A 235 4.71 -14.63 16.88
CA ASN A 235 3.45 -14.93 17.54
C ASN A 235 2.72 -13.64 17.92
N LEU A 236 1.38 -13.72 17.93
CA LEU A 236 0.47 -12.60 18.16
C LEU A 236 -0.11 -12.74 19.57
N ILE A 237 0.22 -11.82 20.47
CA ILE A 237 -0.08 -11.95 21.91
C ILE A 237 -1.01 -10.81 22.35
N VAL A 238 -2.20 -11.14 22.85
CA VAL A 238 -3.15 -10.17 23.41
C VAL A 238 -3.50 -10.53 24.86
N GLY A 239 -4.02 -9.56 25.60
CA GLY A 239 -4.47 -9.77 26.96
C GLY A 239 -5.77 -10.56 27.06
N PRO A 240 -6.24 -10.84 28.29
CA PRO A 240 -7.52 -11.51 28.52
C PRO A 240 -8.70 -10.69 27.99
N VAL A 241 -9.86 -11.33 27.83
CA VAL A 241 -11.11 -10.71 27.34
C VAL A 241 -11.52 -9.47 28.15
N ASN A 242 -11.21 -9.44 29.46
CA ASN A 242 -11.48 -8.27 30.31
C ASN A 242 -10.59 -7.04 30.04
N LYS A 243 -9.72 -7.10 29.03
CA LYS A 243 -8.92 -5.99 28.50
C LYS A 243 -9.44 -5.58 27.12
N PRO A 244 -10.54 -4.82 27.04
CA PRO A 244 -11.25 -4.55 25.78
C PRO A 244 -10.43 -3.78 24.75
N ARG A 245 -9.32 -3.12 25.13
CA ARG A 245 -8.41 -2.46 24.17
C ARG A 245 -7.96 -3.39 23.04
N TRP A 246 -7.87 -4.70 23.30
CA TRP A 246 -7.43 -5.69 22.32
C TRP A 246 -8.48 -6.04 21.27
N ILE A 247 -9.73 -5.54 21.39
CA ILE A 247 -10.79 -5.78 20.38
C ILE A 247 -10.35 -5.34 18.99
N TYR A 248 -9.71 -4.17 18.87
CA TYR A 248 -9.17 -3.67 17.60
C TYR A 248 -8.11 -4.61 17.01
N SER A 249 -7.14 -5.04 17.84
CA SER A 249 -6.08 -5.97 17.43
C SER A 249 -6.67 -7.28 16.91
N VAL A 250 -7.59 -7.89 17.66
CA VAL A 250 -8.19 -9.19 17.32
C VAL A 250 -9.11 -9.09 16.10
N SER A 251 -9.89 -8.01 15.97
CA SER A 251 -10.71 -7.77 14.78
C SER A 251 -9.86 -7.68 13.52
N LYS A 252 -8.80 -6.86 13.53
CA LYS A 252 -7.90 -6.74 12.37
C LYS A 252 -7.16 -8.05 12.09
N GLN A 253 -6.73 -8.78 13.12
CA GLN A 253 -6.14 -10.12 12.97
C GLN A 253 -7.09 -11.09 12.27
N LEU A 254 -8.37 -11.08 12.65
CA LEU A 254 -9.35 -11.98 12.07
C LEU A 254 -9.63 -11.63 10.59
N LEU A 255 -9.63 -10.35 10.23
CA LEU A 255 -9.71 -9.93 8.83
C LEU A 255 -8.50 -10.40 8.02
N ASP A 256 -7.28 -10.24 8.56
CA ASP A 256 -6.06 -10.74 7.92
C ASP A 256 -6.19 -12.25 7.60
N ARG A 257 -6.71 -13.04 8.55
CA ARG A 257 -6.94 -14.48 8.37
C ARG A 257 -8.03 -14.80 7.36
N VAL A 258 -9.11 -14.03 7.32
CA VAL A 258 -10.18 -14.21 6.33
C VAL A 258 -9.69 -13.87 4.92
N ILE A 259 -8.94 -12.78 4.76
CA ILE A 259 -8.31 -12.42 3.49
C ILE A 259 -7.33 -13.52 3.05
N TRP A 260 -6.51 -14.02 3.97
CA TRP A 260 -5.60 -15.14 3.70
C TRP A 260 -6.36 -16.38 3.20
N ALA A 261 -7.43 -16.76 3.88
CA ALA A 261 -8.27 -17.89 3.49
C ALA A 261 -8.90 -17.70 2.10
N TYR A 262 -9.37 -16.48 1.79
CA TYR A 262 -9.86 -16.16 0.44
C TYR A 262 -8.75 -16.24 -0.62
N GLY A 263 -7.53 -15.83 -0.29
CA GLY A 263 -6.38 -16.00 -1.18
C GLY A 263 -6.08 -17.47 -1.46
N GLU A 264 -6.03 -18.29 -0.41
CA GLU A 264 -5.70 -19.72 -0.50
C GLU A 264 -6.80 -20.55 -1.17
N LYS A 265 -8.08 -20.26 -0.88
CA LYS A 265 -9.21 -21.10 -1.32
C LYS A 265 -9.96 -20.57 -2.53
N GLU A 266 -9.99 -19.25 -2.73
CA GLU A 266 -10.77 -18.62 -3.81
C GLU A 266 -9.90 -17.79 -4.77
N GLY A 267 -8.58 -17.77 -4.57
CA GLY A 267 -7.64 -17.09 -5.45
C GLY A 267 -7.73 -15.56 -5.40
N LEU A 268 -8.14 -15.00 -4.26
CA LEU A 268 -8.09 -13.54 -4.04
C LEU A 268 -6.65 -13.05 -4.12
N GLN A 269 -6.37 -12.11 -5.03
CA GLN A 269 -5.09 -11.41 -5.06
C GLN A 269 -5.08 -10.35 -3.96
N PHE A 270 -4.21 -10.51 -2.97
CA PHE A 270 -4.13 -9.57 -1.85
C PHE A 270 -2.69 -9.21 -1.50
N THR A 271 -2.54 -8.06 -0.84
CA THR A 271 -1.35 -7.73 -0.06
C THR A 271 -1.81 -7.12 1.26
N LEU A 272 -1.30 -7.60 2.38
CA LEU A 272 -1.55 -6.98 3.69
C LEU A 272 -0.37 -6.06 4.02
N PHE A 273 -0.64 -4.82 4.42
CA PHE A 273 0.42 -3.94 4.91
C PHE A 273 0.16 -3.49 6.34
N ARG A 274 1.23 -3.39 7.14
CA ARG A 274 1.17 -3.05 8.55
C ARG A 274 1.98 -1.77 8.80
N PRO A 275 1.33 -0.60 8.94
CA PRO A 275 2.02 0.64 9.23
C PRO A 275 2.48 0.69 10.69
N PHE A 276 3.71 1.18 10.91
CA PHE A 276 4.29 1.40 12.24
C PHE A 276 4.41 2.90 12.50
N ASN A 277 3.44 3.44 13.26
CA ASN A 277 3.34 4.83 13.71
C ASN A 277 3.76 5.85 12.63
N TRP A 278 3.10 5.78 11.48
CA TRP A 278 3.29 6.79 10.44
C TRP A 278 2.85 8.15 10.95
N MET A 279 3.68 9.18 10.71
CA MET A 279 3.45 10.55 11.13
C MET A 279 3.96 11.52 10.06
N GLY A 280 3.40 12.73 10.07
CA GLY A 280 3.63 13.74 9.06
C GLY A 280 2.50 14.77 9.06
N PRO A 281 2.53 15.73 8.12
CA PRO A 281 1.42 16.64 7.86
C PRO A 281 0.07 15.93 7.79
N ARG A 282 -1.03 16.56 8.23
CA ARG A 282 -2.40 16.03 8.09
C ARG A 282 -2.67 14.66 8.76
N LEU A 283 -1.94 14.31 9.83
CA LEU A 283 -2.09 13.01 10.52
C LEU A 283 -3.49 12.78 11.11
N ASP A 284 -3.99 13.72 11.90
CA ASP A 284 -5.32 13.76 12.50
C ASP A 284 -5.66 15.24 12.74
N ASN A 285 -6.95 15.61 12.77
CA ASN A 285 -7.31 16.98 13.11
C ASN A 285 -7.12 17.26 14.61
N LEU A 286 -6.60 18.45 14.96
CA LEU A 286 -6.43 18.89 16.36
C LEU A 286 -7.74 18.85 17.15
N ASN A 287 -8.87 19.10 16.47
CA ASN A 287 -10.20 18.98 17.08
C ASN A 287 -10.56 17.55 17.49
N ALA A 288 -10.08 16.53 16.77
CA ALA A 288 -10.25 15.13 17.18
C ALA A 288 -9.38 14.80 18.41
N ALA A 289 -8.20 15.42 18.52
CA ALA A 289 -7.32 15.29 19.68
C ALA A 289 -7.92 15.90 20.97
N ARG A 290 -8.79 16.92 20.88
CA ARG A 290 -9.50 17.48 22.05
C ARG A 290 -10.37 16.47 22.79
N ILE A 291 -10.87 15.45 22.08
CA ILE A 291 -11.72 14.37 22.62
C ILE A 291 -10.87 13.17 23.10
N GLY A 292 -9.54 13.27 22.94
CA GLY A 292 -8.56 12.19 23.16
C GLY A 292 -8.52 11.17 22.03
N SER A 293 -9.19 11.44 20.91
CA SER A 293 -9.40 10.52 19.79
C SER A 293 -8.33 10.69 18.71
N SER A 294 -7.08 10.98 19.09
CA SER A 294 -5.97 11.09 18.14
C SER A 294 -4.74 10.32 18.61
N ARG A 295 -3.83 10.04 17.66
CA ARG A 295 -2.57 9.33 17.90
C ARG A 295 -1.63 10.15 18.79
N ALA A 296 -0.67 9.46 19.40
CA ALA A 296 0.23 10.02 20.42
C ALA A 296 0.82 11.37 20.01
N ILE A 297 1.43 11.49 18.82
CA ILE A 297 2.11 12.71 18.42
C ILE A 297 1.19 13.92 18.27
N THR A 298 0.02 13.75 17.65
CA THR A 298 -0.96 14.84 17.49
C THR A 298 -1.48 15.29 18.86
N GLN A 299 -1.68 14.36 19.80
CA GLN A 299 -2.04 14.69 21.18
C GLN A 299 -0.94 15.50 21.87
N LEU A 300 0.33 15.15 21.68
CA LEU A 300 1.46 15.90 22.24
C LEU A 300 1.53 17.32 21.64
N ILE A 301 1.35 17.45 20.33
CA ILE A 301 1.31 18.75 19.65
C ILE A 301 0.13 19.59 20.16
N LEU A 302 -1.05 18.99 20.33
CA LEU A 302 -2.20 19.69 20.89
C LEU A 302 -1.92 20.20 22.31
N ASN A 303 -1.25 19.40 23.15
CA ASN A 303 -0.88 19.83 24.50
C ASN A 303 0.01 21.08 24.46
N LEU A 304 0.97 21.14 23.53
CA LEU A 304 1.84 22.30 23.33
C LEU A 304 1.06 23.53 22.81
N VAL A 305 0.14 23.32 21.86
CA VAL A 305 -0.71 24.38 21.29
C VAL A 305 -1.65 24.99 22.34
N GLU A 306 -2.30 24.15 23.16
CA GLU A 306 -3.27 24.57 24.17
C GLU A 306 -2.64 24.95 25.52
N GLY A 307 -1.33 24.73 25.69
CA GLY A 307 -0.66 24.97 26.96
C GLY A 307 -1.07 23.99 28.07
N SER A 308 -1.52 22.78 27.70
CA SER A 308 -1.83 21.73 28.66
C SER A 308 -0.61 20.81 28.86
N PRO A 309 -0.49 20.13 30.02
CA PRO A 309 0.70 19.33 30.30
C PRO A 309 0.76 18.08 29.41
N ILE A 310 1.96 17.69 28.99
CA ILE A 310 2.17 16.42 28.30
C ILE A 310 2.02 15.28 29.31
N LYS A 311 1.02 14.42 29.09
CA LYS A 311 0.73 13.27 29.95
C LYS A 311 1.54 12.05 29.50
N LEU A 312 2.50 11.66 30.33
CA LEU A 312 3.30 10.44 30.16
C LEU A 312 2.60 9.27 30.83
N ILE A 313 1.90 8.48 30.02
CA ILE A 313 1.07 7.37 30.48
C ILE A 313 1.96 6.26 31.04
N ASP A 314 1.73 5.91 32.31
CA ASP A 314 2.53 4.97 33.10
C ASP A 314 4.05 5.28 33.04
N GLY A 315 4.40 6.56 32.96
CA GLY A 315 5.78 7.05 32.91
C GLY A 315 6.36 7.22 31.51
N GLY A 316 5.65 6.83 30.45
CA GLY A 316 6.02 7.15 29.07
C GLY A 316 7.28 6.44 28.55
N LYS A 317 7.75 5.39 29.23
CA LYS A 317 8.97 4.65 28.89
C LYS A 317 8.78 3.61 27.78
N GLN A 318 7.54 3.29 27.43
CA GLN A 318 7.20 2.41 26.33
C GLN A 318 7.68 2.98 24.99
N LYS A 319 8.31 2.14 24.17
CA LYS A 319 9.01 2.52 22.94
C LYS A 319 8.22 2.19 21.69
N ARG A 320 8.32 3.06 20.69
CA ARG A 320 7.67 2.94 19.40
C ARG A 320 8.67 3.30 18.30
N CYS A 321 8.58 2.63 17.16
CA CYS A 321 9.24 3.07 15.93
C CYS A 321 8.31 4.00 15.17
N PHE A 322 8.80 5.21 14.83
CA PHE A 322 8.06 6.23 14.09
C PHE A 322 8.54 6.31 12.65
N THR A 323 7.61 6.53 11.72
CA THR A 323 7.94 6.51 10.29
C THR A 323 7.40 7.76 9.62
N ASP A 324 8.23 8.43 8.85
CA ASP A 324 7.76 9.54 8.02
C ASP A 324 6.73 9.05 6.99
N ILE A 325 5.68 9.82 6.79
CA ILE A 325 4.62 9.50 5.83
C ILE A 325 5.15 9.38 4.40
N ARG A 326 6.19 10.13 4.02
CA ARG A 326 6.82 10.06 2.71
C ARG A 326 7.46 8.68 2.48
N ASP A 327 8.14 8.16 3.49
CA ASP A 327 8.70 6.79 3.47
C ASP A 327 7.58 5.73 3.43
N GLY A 328 6.55 5.89 4.26
CA GLY A 328 5.41 4.99 4.31
C GLY A 328 4.61 4.91 3.00
N ILE A 329 4.33 6.06 2.40
CA ILE A 329 3.58 6.17 1.14
C ILE A 329 4.42 5.70 -0.04
N GLU A 330 5.73 5.88 -0.03
CA GLU A 330 6.60 5.30 -1.06
C GLU A 330 6.58 3.77 -1.02
N ALA A 331 6.60 3.14 0.16
CA ALA A 331 6.40 1.69 0.27
C ALA A 331 5.02 1.26 -0.22
N LEU A 332 3.95 1.96 0.20
CA LEU A 332 2.58 1.64 -0.22
C LEU A 332 2.38 1.81 -1.73
N TYR A 333 2.98 2.85 -2.32
CA TYR A 333 3.02 3.05 -3.76
C TYR A 333 3.66 1.86 -4.48
N ARG A 334 4.79 1.34 -3.98
CA ARG A 334 5.45 0.15 -4.55
C ARG A 334 4.61 -1.11 -4.41
N ILE A 335 3.82 -1.23 -3.34
CA ILE A 335 2.83 -2.30 -3.22
C ILE A 335 1.78 -2.16 -4.32
N ILE A 336 1.29 -0.96 -4.62
CA ILE A 336 0.33 -0.74 -5.72
C ILE A 336 0.96 -1.11 -7.06
N GLU A 337 2.20 -0.67 -7.33
CA GLU A 337 2.96 -1.01 -8.54
C GLU A 337 3.12 -2.53 -8.72
N ASN A 338 3.34 -3.26 -7.63
CA ASN A 338 3.46 -4.73 -7.60
C ASN A 338 4.43 -5.28 -8.65
N ALA A 339 5.61 -4.64 -8.78
CA ALA A 339 6.58 -5.00 -9.80
C ALA A 339 6.99 -6.48 -9.70
N GLY A 340 6.70 -7.24 -10.76
CA GLY A 340 6.97 -8.68 -10.81
C GLY A 340 6.01 -9.53 -9.98
N ASN A 341 4.84 -8.99 -9.61
CA ASN A 341 3.84 -9.63 -8.73
C ASN A 341 4.42 -10.07 -7.36
N ARG A 342 5.49 -9.42 -6.91
CA ARG A 342 6.24 -9.78 -5.69
C ARG A 342 5.48 -9.49 -4.39
N CYS A 343 4.31 -8.85 -4.45
CA CYS A 343 3.48 -8.55 -3.29
C CYS A 343 2.25 -9.45 -3.17
N ASP A 344 2.04 -10.39 -4.11
CA ASP A 344 0.86 -11.25 -4.10
C ASP A 344 0.94 -12.26 -2.96
N GLY A 345 -0.05 -12.23 -2.06
CA GLY A 345 -0.09 -13.09 -0.88
C GLY A 345 0.83 -12.66 0.26
N GLU A 346 1.52 -11.52 0.11
CA GLU A 346 2.52 -11.06 1.09
C GLU A 346 1.87 -10.25 2.22
N ILE A 347 2.53 -10.32 3.38
CA ILE A 347 2.30 -9.46 4.53
C ILE A 347 3.56 -8.60 4.70
N ILE A 348 3.40 -7.28 4.72
CA ILE A 348 4.52 -6.34 4.67
C ILE A 348 4.40 -5.30 5.77
N ASN A 349 5.32 -5.32 6.72
CA ASN A 349 5.52 -4.24 7.66
C ASN A 349 6.15 -3.04 6.96
N ILE A 350 5.63 -1.87 7.26
CA ILE A 350 6.18 -0.61 6.77
C ILE A 350 6.44 0.28 7.97
N GLY A 351 7.71 0.40 8.32
CA GLY A 351 8.16 1.34 9.34
C GLY A 351 9.66 1.59 9.32
N ASN A 352 10.11 2.55 10.13
CA ASN A 352 11.52 2.83 10.33
C ASN A 352 12.02 2.28 11.68
N PRO A 353 12.71 1.12 11.71
CA PRO A 353 13.20 0.52 12.96
C PRO A 353 14.34 1.31 13.63
N GLU A 354 14.97 2.24 12.91
CA GLU A 354 16.01 3.14 13.43
C GLU A 354 15.42 4.30 14.24
N ASN A 355 14.21 4.74 13.89
CA ASN A 355 13.49 5.82 14.58
C ASN A 355 12.73 5.28 15.82
N GLU A 356 13.40 4.50 16.66
CA GLU A 356 12.84 3.99 17.91
C GLU A 356 13.00 5.02 19.03
N ALA A 357 11.90 5.44 19.63
CA ALA A 357 11.89 6.32 20.79
C ALA A 357 10.75 5.98 21.76
N SER A 358 10.96 6.29 23.03
CA SER A 358 9.92 6.31 24.05
C SER A 358 8.97 7.50 23.83
N ILE A 359 7.80 7.46 24.49
CA ILE A 359 6.87 8.59 24.45
C ILE A 359 7.44 9.83 25.16
N GLU A 360 8.26 9.61 26.19
CA GLU A 360 9.01 10.68 26.86
C GLU A 360 10.03 11.33 25.91
N GLU A 361 10.90 10.53 25.27
CA GLU A 361 11.87 11.04 24.29
C GLU A 361 11.16 11.77 23.13
N LEU A 362 10.04 11.24 22.63
CA LEU A 362 9.22 11.92 21.62
C LEU A 362 8.72 13.29 22.12
N GLY A 363 8.25 13.36 23.37
CA GLY A 363 7.79 14.59 23.99
C GLY A 363 8.92 15.63 24.14
N GLU A 364 10.11 15.19 24.51
CA GLU A 364 11.31 16.04 24.61
C GLU A 364 11.74 16.57 23.24
N MET A 365 11.78 15.73 22.21
CA MET A 365 12.12 16.13 20.84
C MET A 365 11.11 17.14 20.28
N LEU A 366 9.81 16.89 20.49
CA LEU A 366 8.75 17.82 20.11
C LEU A 366 8.89 19.16 20.83
N LEU A 367 9.13 19.15 22.14
CA LEU A 367 9.31 20.36 22.93
C LEU A 367 10.53 21.16 22.44
N ALA A 368 11.65 20.49 22.16
CA ALA A 368 12.86 21.13 21.65
C ALA A 368 12.63 21.79 20.27
N SER A 369 11.85 21.15 19.39
CA SER A 369 11.45 21.73 18.10
C SER A 369 10.47 22.90 18.28
N PHE A 370 9.48 22.73 19.16
CA PHE A 370 8.46 23.73 19.48
C PHE A 370 9.05 25.03 20.04
N GLU A 371 9.98 24.95 20.99
CA GLU A 371 10.61 26.13 21.58
C GLU A 371 11.47 26.92 20.57
N LYS A 372 11.94 26.27 19.50
CA LYS A 372 12.69 26.92 18.41
C LYS A 372 11.80 27.41 17.26
N HIS A 373 10.51 27.07 17.28
CA HIS A 373 9.62 27.30 16.15
C HIS A 373 9.29 28.81 15.97
N PRO A 374 9.25 29.35 14.74
CA PRO A 374 8.96 30.77 14.50
C PRO A 374 7.58 31.25 15.00
N LEU A 375 6.62 30.34 15.16
CA LEU A 375 5.28 30.64 15.69
C LEU A 375 5.16 30.42 17.21
N ARG A 376 6.24 30.06 17.90
CA ARG A 376 6.23 29.70 19.33
C ARG A 376 5.57 30.75 20.22
N HIS A 377 5.76 32.04 19.93
CA HIS A 377 5.24 33.15 20.72
C HIS A 377 3.71 33.31 20.65
N TYR A 378 3.02 32.62 19.74
CA TYR A 378 1.56 32.62 19.68
C TYR A 378 0.91 31.64 20.66
N PHE A 379 1.68 30.72 21.24
CA PHE A 379 1.16 29.64 22.08
C PHE A 379 1.56 29.84 23.55
N PRO A 380 0.81 29.26 24.51
CA PRO A 380 1.10 29.39 25.94
C PRO A 380 2.49 28.84 26.36
N PRO A 381 2.98 29.16 27.57
CA PRO A 381 4.16 28.52 28.12
C PRO A 381 3.93 27.02 28.32
N PHE A 382 4.99 26.22 28.22
CA PHE A 382 4.91 24.78 28.41
C PHE A 382 4.48 24.43 29.84
N ALA A 383 3.39 23.67 29.98
CA ALA A 383 2.84 23.27 31.28
C ALA A 383 3.56 22.09 31.96
N GLY A 384 4.64 21.59 31.35
CA GLY A 384 5.46 20.52 31.91
C GLY A 384 5.03 19.11 31.48
N PHE A 385 5.90 18.14 31.78
CA PHE A 385 5.59 16.72 31.69
C PHE A 385 4.90 16.27 32.98
N ARG A 386 3.88 15.41 32.86
CA ARG A 386 3.16 14.85 33.99
C ARG A 386 2.96 13.36 33.81
N VAL A 387 3.40 12.57 34.79
CA VAL A 387 3.11 11.13 34.84
C VAL A 387 1.63 10.92 35.19
N VAL A 388 0.97 10.04 34.44
CA VAL A 388 -0.46 9.76 34.58
C VAL A 388 -0.68 8.25 34.47
N GLU A 389 -1.55 7.69 35.32
CA GLU A 389 -1.93 6.28 35.20
C GLU A 389 -2.78 6.03 33.96
N SER A 390 -2.52 4.95 33.22
CA SER A 390 -3.29 4.58 32.03
C SER A 390 -4.79 4.44 32.30
N SER A 391 -5.17 3.97 33.48
CA SER A 391 -6.55 3.85 33.94
C SER A 391 -7.31 5.19 33.91
N SER A 392 -6.61 6.29 34.20
CA SER A 392 -7.19 7.64 34.28
C SER A 392 -7.31 8.33 32.92
N TYR A 393 -6.58 7.84 31.91
CA TYR A 393 -6.62 8.38 30.55
C TYR A 393 -7.51 7.54 29.63
N TYR A 394 -7.27 6.23 29.55
CA TYR A 394 -7.97 5.31 28.65
C TYR A 394 -9.15 4.57 29.30
N GLY A 395 -9.33 4.72 30.62
CA GLY A 395 -10.35 4.01 31.38
C GLY A 395 -9.90 2.62 31.85
N LYS A 396 -10.80 1.95 32.57
CA LYS A 396 -10.57 0.59 33.06
C LYS A 396 -10.41 -0.39 31.89
N GLY A 397 -9.46 -1.32 32.01
CA GLY A 397 -9.25 -2.37 31.02
C GLY A 397 -8.23 -2.05 29.92
N TYR A 398 -7.56 -0.89 30.01
CA TYR A 398 -6.39 -0.62 29.19
C TYR A 398 -5.20 -1.51 29.58
N GLN A 399 -4.38 -1.81 28.58
CA GLN A 399 -3.11 -2.53 28.65
C GLN A 399 -2.27 -2.06 27.46
N ASP A 400 -0.98 -1.87 27.61
CA ASP A 400 -0.12 -1.34 26.54
C ASP A 400 0.92 -2.36 26.06
N VAL A 401 1.61 -1.99 25.00
CA VAL A 401 2.76 -2.68 24.44
C VAL A 401 4.03 -1.96 24.90
N GLU A 402 5.01 -2.69 25.42
CA GLU A 402 6.25 -2.09 25.92
C GLU A 402 7.16 -1.62 24.77
N HIS A 403 7.34 -2.43 23.73
CA HIS A 403 8.15 -2.13 22.56
C HIS A 403 7.45 -2.53 21.26
N ARG A 404 7.71 -1.80 20.18
CA ARG A 404 7.14 -2.10 18.87
C ARG A 404 8.11 -1.73 17.77
N LYS A 405 8.92 -2.70 17.34
CA LYS A 405 9.93 -2.54 16.29
C LYS A 405 9.65 -3.50 15.13
N PRO A 406 9.49 -3.01 13.89
CA PRO A 406 9.19 -3.86 12.74
C PRO A 406 10.42 -4.60 12.22
N SER A 407 10.27 -5.87 11.87
CA SER A 407 11.08 -6.46 10.80
C SER A 407 10.66 -5.80 9.48
N ILE A 408 11.61 -5.34 8.68
CA ILE A 408 11.35 -4.75 7.33
C ILE A 408 11.92 -5.62 6.20
N ARG A 409 12.15 -6.91 6.49
CA ARG A 409 12.73 -7.86 5.51
C ARG A 409 11.82 -8.06 4.31
N ASN A 410 10.51 -8.20 4.52
CA ASN A 410 9.56 -8.38 3.43
C ASN A 410 9.46 -7.10 2.58
N ALA A 411 9.48 -5.91 3.19
CA ALA A 411 9.54 -4.65 2.46
C ALA A 411 10.79 -4.55 1.57
N ARG A 412 11.97 -4.93 2.08
CA ARG A 412 13.21 -5.01 1.28
C ARG A 412 13.08 -6.00 0.13
N ARG A 413 12.60 -7.23 0.41
CA ARG A 413 12.48 -8.33 -0.57
C ARG A 413 11.50 -8.01 -1.69
N CYS A 414 10.30 -7.56 -1.33
CA CYS A 414 9.19 -7.39 -2.26
C CYS A 414 9.24 -6.03 -2.96
N LEU A 415 9.70 -4.97 -2.27
CA LEU A 415 9.60 -3.59 -2.74
C LEU A 415 10.95 -2.95 -3.05
N ASN A 416 12.08 -3.60 -2.72
CA ASN A 416 13.42 -2.98 -2.74
C ASN A 416 13.42 -1.64 -1.97
N TRP A 417 12.66 -1.58 -0.87
CA TRP A 417 12.41 -0.36 -0.11
C TRP A 417 13.16 -0.39 1.22
N GLU A 418 13.65 0.78 1.62
CA GLU A 418 14.20 1.07 2.94
C GLU A 418 13.78 2.50 3.32
N PRO A 419 13.47 2.76 4.60
CA PRO A 419 13.15 4.10 5.09
C PRO A 419 14.42 4.97 5.05
N LYS A 420 14.26 6.25 4.78
CA LYS A 420 15.37 7.19 4.57
C LYS A 420 15.33 8.39 5.49
N ILE A 421 14.15 8.76 5.97
CA ILE A 421 13.94 10.01 6.70
C ILE A 421 14.13 9.74 8.19
N ASP A 422 14.95 10.57 8.81
CA ASP A 422 15.23 10.50 10.23
C ASP A 422 14.04 11.01 11.07
N MET A 423 14.09 10.69 12.37
CA MET A 423 13.02 11.06 13.28
C MET A 423 12.90 12.58 13.48
N GLN A 424 14.00 13.33 13.42
CA GLN A 424 14.01 14.76 13.71
C GLN A 424 13.33 15.54 12.59
N GLU A 425 13.67 15.26 11.32
CA GLU A 425 13.02 15.88 10.16
C GLU A 425 11.51 15.63 10.18
N THR A 426 11.11 14.38 10.50
CA THR A 426 9.69 14.02 10.59
C THR A 426 8.96 14.81 11.67
N ILE A 427 9.59 15.00 12.84
CA ILE A 427 9.03 15.78 13.95
C ILE A 427 8.87 17.25 13.54
N ASP A 428 9.89 17.84 12.94
CA ASP A 428 9.90 19.25 12.56
C ASP A 428 8.83 19.54 11.51
N GLU A 429 8.71 18.70 10.47
CA GLU A 429 7.70 18.86 9.42
C GLU A 429 6.27 18.66 9.95
N THR A 430 6.08 17.65 10.80
CA THR A 430 4.77 17.40 11.43
C THR A 430 4.36 18.60 12.27
N LEU A 431 5.27 19.09 13.12
CA LEU A 431 5.00 20.20 14.02
C LEU A 431 4.72 21.50 13.24
N ASP A 432 5.56 21.86 12.26
CA ASP A 432 5.38 23.07 11.45
C ASP A 432 4.01 23.10 10.76
N PHE A 433 3.61 21.97 10.16
CA PHE A 433 2.30 21.86 9.52
C PHE A 433 1.16 22.14 10.51
N PHE A 434 1.18 21.51 11.69
CA PHE A 434 0.12 21.69 12.68
C PHE A 434 0.07 23.10 13.22
N LEU A 435 1.21 23.70 13.59
CA LEU A 435 1.25 25.05 14.14
C LEU A 435 0.76 26.11 13.14
N ARG A 436 1.02 25.92 11.85
CA ARG A 436 0.51 26.81 10.78
C ARG A 436 -0.97 26.61 10.47
N THR A 437 -1.54 25.47 10.86
CA THR A 437 -2.96 25.15 10.61
C THR A 437 -3.86 25.67 11.73
N VAL A 438 -3.30 26.01 12.90
CA VAL A 438 -4.07 26.63 13.98
C VAL A 438 -4.54 28.03 13.56
N ASP A 439 -5.85 28.28 13.67
CA ASP A 439 -6.39 29.63 13.51
C ASP A 439 -6.00 30.49 14.72
N LEU A 440 -5.11 31.47 14.50
CA LEU A 440 -4.58 32.35 15.54
C LEU A 440 -5.51 33.53 15.87
N THR A 441 -6.61 33.69 15.14
CA THR A 441 -7.57 34.79 15.35
C THR A 441 -8.63 34.46 16.40
N ASP A 442 -8.83 33.17 16.68
CA ASP A 442 -9.79 32.66 17.65
C ASP A 442 -9.15 32.67 19.07
N LYS A 443 -8.82 33.87 19.58
CA LYS A 443 -8.35 34.02 20.96
C LYS A 443 -9.53 33.82 21.92
N PRO A 444 -9.45 32.90 22.89
CA PRO A 444 -10.34 32.94 24.02
C PRO A 444 -10.09 34.26 24.77
N SER A 445 -11.13 35.08 24.85
CA SER A 445 -11.17 36.32 25.64
C SER A 445 -10.95 36.08 27.12
#